data_AF-A0A7C4CM26-F1
#
_entry.id   AF-A0A7C4CM26-F1
#
_cell.length_a   1.000
_cell.length_b   1.000
_cell.length_c   1.000
_cell.angle_alpha   90.00
_cell.angle_beta   90.00
_cell.angle_gamma   90.00
#
_symmetry.space_group_name_H-M   'P 1'
#
loop_
_entity.id
_entity.type
_entity.pdbx_description
1 polymer ?
#
loop_
_entity_poly.entity_id
_entity_poly.type
_entity_poly.pdbx_seq_one_letter_code
_entity_poly.pdbx_strand_id
1 'polypeptide(L)'
;MALNVAASNKRGYINFYHIEGPATAMHSIIKPGRIKCKEIQVRTERLEDILQKLGIKQIDLLKIDVEGAERLVLEGLGTKLYDVKKIIYEATHSTGCEQLLTTYGFKIPKTFVFDGSIYKLAIRGNQVNGEN
;
A
#
# COMPACT_ATOMS: atom_id res chain seq x y z
N MET A 1 5.54 -6.60 -16.68
CA MET A 1 5.35 -7.93 -16.07
C MET A 1 4.38 -7.78 -14.91
N ALA A 2 3.39 -8.66 -14.80
CA ALA A 2 2.49 -8.71 -13.64
C ALA A 2 2.94 -9.84 -12.71
N LEU A 3 2.88 -9.63 -11.39
CA LEU A 3 3.17 -10.64 -10.39
C LEU A 3 1.87 -11.12 -9.75
N ASN A 4 1.66 -12.43 -9.68
CA ASN A 4 0.51 -13.02 -9.00
C ASN A 4 0.82 -13.24 -7.51
N VAL A 5 0.88 -12.15 -6.75
CA VAL A 5 1.18 -12.13 -5.31
C VAL A 5 0.53 -10.92 -4.65
N ALA A 6 0.05 -11.07 -3.43
CA ALA A 6 -0.43 -9.95 -2.62
C ALA A 6 0.74 -9.29 -1.88
N ALA A 7 0.85 -7.96 -1.98
CA ALA A 7 1.79 -7.20 -1.16
C ALA A 7 1.24 -7.07 0.27
N SER A 8 2.06 -7.36 1.27
CA SER A 8 1.69 -7.29 2.69
C SER A 8 2.92 -7.02 3.56
N ASN A 9 2.77 -6.96 4.89
CA ASN A 9 3.91 -6.84 5.81
C ASN A 9 4.54 -8.19 6.19
N LYS A 10 3.99 -9.31 5.69
CA LYS A 10 4.44 -10.66 5.98
C LYS A 10 4.47 -11.56 4.74
N ARG A 11 5.38 -12.53 4.75
CA ARG A 11 5.44 -13.63 3.78
C ARG A 11 4.50 -14.75 4.19
N GLY A 12 3.99 -15.50 3.22
CA GLY A 12 3.22 -16.71 3.45
C GLY A 12 1.93 -16.75 2.66
N TYR A 13 0.84 -17.13 3.31
CA TYR A 13 -0.50 -17.14 2.74
C TYR A 13 -1.47 -16.41 3.65
N ILE A 14 -2.43 -15.70 3.07
CA ILE A 14 -3.52 -15.04 3.79
C ILE A 14 -4.84 -15.34 3.09
N ASN A 15 -5.94 -15.29 3.84
CA ASN A 15 -7.27 -15.34 3.25
C ASN A 15 -7.51 -14.02 2.49
N PHE A 16 -7.83 -14.16 1.22
CA PHE A 16 -8.33 -13.13 0.34
C PHE A 16 -9.85 -13.27 0.27
N TYR A 17 -10.54 -12.19 0.60
CA TYR A 17 -11.98 -12.16 0.72
C TYR A 17 -12.59 -11.64 -0.58
N HIS A 18 -13.01 -12.58 -1.42
CA HIS A 18 -13.68 -12.32 -2.67
C HIS A 18 -15.17 -12.09 -2.42
N ILE A 19 -15.57 -10.81 -2.33
CA ILE A 19 -16.97 -10.38 -2.22
C ILE A 19 -17.80 -10.95 -3.37
N GLU A 20 -18.90 -11.63 -3.04
CA GLU A 20 -19.84 -12.13 -4.04
C GLU A 20 -21.00 -11.13 -4.22
N GLY A 21 -21.36 -10.80 -5.47
CA GLY A 21 -22.47 -9.90 -5.78
C GLY A 21 -22.04 -8.68 -6.60
N PRO A 22 -22.88 -7.63 -6.72
CA PRO A 22 -22.60 -6.48 -7.59
C PRO A 22 -21.46 -5.58 -7.09
N ALA A 23 -21.00 -5.77 -5.85
CA ALA A 23 -19.90 -5.00 -5.24
C ALA A 23 -18.53 -5.69 -5.44
N THR A 24 -18.16 -5.97 -6.69
CA THR A 24 -16.92 -6.71 -7.02
C THR A 24 -15.63 -5.91 -6.84
N ALA A 25 -15.71 -4.60 -6.58
CA ALA A 25 -14.52 -3.76 -6.40
C ALA A 25 -13.87 -3.92 -5.01
N MET A 26 -14.56 -4.52 -4.03
CA MET A 26 -14.14 -4.49 -2.62
C MET A 26 -13.36 -5.75 -2.17
N HIS A 27 -12.62 -6.38 -3.07
CA HIS A 27 -11.86 -7.59 -2.71
C HIS A 27 -10.59 -7.22 -1.95
N SER A 28 -10.37 -7.82 -0.79
CA SER A 28 -9.26 -7.44 0.07
C SER A 28 -8.68 -8.62 0.84
N ILE A 29 -7.46 -8.45 1.33
CA ILE A 29 -6.86 -9.33 2.36
C ILE A 29 -7.30 -8.94 3.77
N ILE A 30 -8.06 -7.84 3.90
CA ILE A 30 -8.73 -7.44 5.13
C ILE A 30 -10.12 -8.07 5.15
N LYS A 31 -10.47 -8.72 6.27
CA LYS A 31 -11.78 -9.37 6.41
C LYS A 31 -12.90 -8.33 6.35
N PRO A 32 -13.81 -8.41 5.37
CA PRO A 32 -14.98 -7.55 5.34
C PRO A 32 -15.91 -7.97 6.49
N GLY A 33 -16.56 -7.00 7.15
CA GLY A 33 -17.37 -7.25 8.34
C GLY A 33 -18.50 -8.27 8.15
N ARG A 34 -19.71 -7.80 7.78
CA ARG A 34 -20.90 -8.66 7.61
C ARG A 34 -21.20 -9.03 6.14
N ILE A 35 -20.28 -8.76 5.23
CA ILE A 35 -20.49 -8.99 3.79
C ILE A 35 -20.17 -10.45 3.46
N LYS A 36 -21.08 -11.11 2.73
CA LYS A 36 -20.85 -12.46 2.23
C LYS A 36 -19.68 -12.46 1.25
N CYS A 37 -18.70 -13.32 1.50
CA CYS A 37 -17.51 -13.45 0.68
C CYS A 37 -17.07 -14.91 0.58
N LYS A 38 -16.38 -15.22 -0.51
CA LYS A 38 -15.59 -16.43 -0.65
C LYS A 38 -14.19 -16.16 -0.11
N GLU A 39 -13.66 -17.10 0.65
CA GLU A 39 -12.28 -17.05 1.13
C GLU A 39 -11.40 -17.88 0.20
N ILE A 40 -10.35 -17.27 -0.34
CA ILE A 40 -9.34 -17.94 -1.17
C ILE A 40 -7.98 -17.68 -0.52
N GLN A 41 -7.12 -18.69 -0.39
CA GLN A 41 -5.76 -18.42 0.07
C GLN A 41 -4.91 -17.86 -1.07
N VAL A 42 -4.29 -16.70 -0.82
CA VAL A 42 -3.35 -16.07 -1.74
C VAL A 42 -1.97 -15.98 -1.11
N ARG A 43 -0.93 -16.13 -1.93
CA ARG A 43 0.45 -15.92 -1.49
C ARG A 43 0.68 -14.44 -1.19
N THR A 44 1.31 -14.16 -0.06
CA THR A 44 1.76 -12.81 0.30
C THR A 44 3.27 -12.71 0.29
N GLU A 45 3.76 -11.53 -0.10
CA GLU A 45 5.16 -11.14 0.06
C GLU A 45 5.27 -9.69 0.53
N ARG A 46 6.39 -9.37 1.18
CA ARG A 46 6.72 -7.98 1.49
C ARG A 46 7.11 -7.26 0.22
N LEU A 47 6.68 -6.02 0.07
CA LEU A 47 7.00 -5.23 -1.12
C LEU A 47 8.52 -5.05 -1.25
N GLU A 48 9.27 -4.93 -0.16
CA GLU A 48 10.74 -4.90 -0.21
C GLU A 48 11.36 -6.12 -0.91
N ASP A 49 10.80 -7.31 -0.68
CA ASP A 49 11.29 -8.56 -1.24
C ASP A 49 11.00 -8.65 -2.74
N ILE A 50 9.82 -8.17 -3.12
CA ILE A 50 9.41 -8.05 -4.52
C ILE A 50 10.37 -7.09 -5.26
N LEU A 51 10.63 -5.92 -4.70
CA LEU A 51 11.53 -4.92 -5.30
C LEU A 51 12.95 -5.46 -5.45
N GLN A 52 13.46 -6.16 -4.43
CA GLN A 52 14.78 -6.79 -4.48
C GLN A 52 14.88 -7.83 -5.61
N LYS A 53 13.88 -8.72 -5.75
CA LYS A 53 13.84 -9.73 -6.82
C LYS A 53 13.79 -9.11 -8.21
N LEU A 54 13.13 -7.96 -8.36
CA LEU A 54 13.04 -7.23 -9.61
C LEU A 54 14.26 -6.33 -9.88
N GLY A 55 15.20 -6.23 -8.94
CA GLY A 55 16.34 -5.32 -9.04
C GLY A 55 15.96 -3.83 -9.01
N ILE A 56 14.77 -3.50 -8.48
CA ILE A 56 14.29 -2.11 -8.41
C ILE A 56 14.91 -1.45 -7.18
N LYS A 57 15.74 -0.43 -7.42
CA LYS A 57 16.48 0.29 -6.37
C LYS A 57 15.85 1.62 -5.96
N GLN A 58 15.06 2.23 -6.84
CA GLN A 58 14.41 3.52 -6.58
C GLN A 58 13.04 3.54 -7.25
N ILE A 59 12.08 4.19 -6.60
CA ILE A 59 10.72 4.37 -7.11
C ILE A 59 10.39 5.86 -7.17
N ASP A 60 10.20 6.38 -8.39
CA ASP A 60 9.75 7.77 -8.57
C ASP A 60 8.31 7.98 -8.11
N LEU A 61 7.45 6.98 -8.36
CA LEU A 61 6.05 6.97 -7.97
C LEU A 61 5.57 5.57 -7.61
N LEU A 62 5.04 5.42 -6.40
CA LEU A 62 4.35 4.21 -5.95
C LEU A 62 2.84 4.48 -5.84
N LYS A 63 2.03 3.78 -6.62
CA LYS A 63 0.56 3.77 -6.44
C LYS A 63 0.18 2.59 -5.54
N ILE A 64 -0.65 2.81 -4.53
CA ILE A 64 -1.21 1.75 -3.66
C ILE A 64 -2.72 1.88 -3.62
N ASP A 65 -3.40 0.81 -4.00
CA ASP A 65 -4.85 0.75 -4.12
C ASP A 65 -5.22 -0.72 -3.93
N VAL A 66 -5.39 -1.10 -2.66
CA VAL A 66 -5.48 -2.50 -2.22
C VAL A 66 -6.65 -2.71 -1.26
N GLU A 67 -7.66 -1.84 -1.36
CA GLU A 67 -8.95 -1.94 -0.68
C GLU A 67 -8.78 -2.11 0.85
N GLY A 68 -8.06 -1.17 1.49
CA GLY A 68 -7.90 -1.09 2.95
C GLY A 68 -6.62 -1.73 3.51
N ALA A 69 -5.85 -2.44 2.69
CA ALA A 69 -4.58 -3.07 3.10
C ALA A 69 -3.35 -2.15 2.92
N GLU A 70 -3.53 -0.85 2.66
CA GLU A 70 -2.46 0.07 2.25
C GLU A 70 -1.35 0.14 3.30
N ARG A 71 -1.74 0.20 4.58
CA ARG A 71 -0.78 0.23 5.69
C ARG A 71 0.10 -1.01 5.71
N LEU A 72 -0.45 -2.20 5.44
CA LEU A 72 0.33 -3.44 5.40
C LEU A 72 1.35 -3.43 4.26
N VAL A 73 0.98 -2.88 3.10
CA VAL A 73 1.91 -2.70 1.97
C VAL A 73 3.04 -1.73 2.33
N LEU A 74 2.70 -0.60 2.97
CA LEU A 74 3.67 0.39 3.43
C LEU A 74 4.62 -0.17 4.49
N GLU A 75 4.11 -0.92 5.47
CA GLU A 75 4.92 -1.63 6.46
C GLU A 75 5.83 -2.67 5.80
N GLY A 76 5.33 -3.36 4.77
CA GLY A 76 6.10 -4.31 3.96
C GLY A 76 7.21 -3.71 3.10
N LEU A 77 7.30 -2.37 3.00
CA LEU A 77 8.48 -1.72 2.43
C LEU A 77 9.60 -1.57 3.46
N GLY A 78 9.29 -1.50 4.76
CA GLY A 78 10.29 -1.24 5.80
C GLY A 78 11.18 -0.03 5.47
N THR A 79 12.49 -0.20 5.52
CA THR A 79 13.46 0.85 5.20
C THR A 79 13.49 1.21 3.71
N LYS A 80 12.96 0.38 2.82
CA LYS A 80 12.82 0.70 1.38
C LYS A 80 11.86 1.84 1.11
N LEU A 81 11.10 2.30 2.10
CA LEU A 81 10.39 3.57 2.00
C LEU A 81 11.33 4.73 1.62
N TYR A 82 12.57 4.76 2.12
CA TYR A 82 13.56 5.81 1.79
C TYR A 82 13.91 5.87 0.30
N ASP A 83 13.73 4.76 -0.42
CA ASP A 83 13.98 4.65 -1.85
C ASP A 83 12.79 5.14 -2.71
N VAL A 84 11.70 5.62 -2.08
CA VAL A 84 10.48 6.09 -2.75
C VAL A 84 10.37 7.62 -2.69
N LYS A 85 10.19 8.27 -3.84
CA LYS A 85 10.05 9.74 -3.95
C LYS A 85 8.62 10.21 -3.69
N LYS A 86 7.62 9.52 -4.28
CA LYS A 86 6.20 9.89 -4.20
C LYS A 86 5.34 8.66 -4.02
N ILE A 87 4.29 8.78 -3.22
CA ILE A 87 3.29 7.73 -3.01
C ILE A 87 1.92 8.33 -3.25
N ILE A 88 1.11 7.66 -4.06
CA ILE A 88 -0.33 7.91 -4.15
C ILE A 88 -1.00 6.68 -3.56
N TYR A 89 -1.84 6.88 -2.55
CA TYR A 89 -2.57 5.77 -1.94
C TYR A 89 -4.05 6.11 -1.74
N GLU A 90 -4.88 5.08 -1.86
CA GLU A 90 -6.30 5.15 -1.51
C GLU A 90 -6.44 5.28 0.01
N ALA A 91 -7.19 6.28 0.47
CA ALA A 91 -7.30 6.69 1.86
C ALA A 91 -8.73 6.59 2.41
N THR A 92 -9.68 6.06 1.62
CA THR A 92 -11.08 5.88 2.04
C THR A 92 -11.20 4.87 3.18
N HIS A 93 -10.48 3.76 3.07
CA HIS A 93 -10.53 2.65 4.02
C HIS A 93 -9.22 2.46 4.81
N SER A 94 -8.16 3.15 4.41
CA SER A 94 -6.84 3.04 5.04
C SER A 94 -6.78 3.80 6.36
N THR A 95 -6.22 3.20 7.41
CA THR A 95 -5.96 3.88 8.69
C THR A 95 -4.46 3.88 9.00
N GLY A 96 -3.97 4.97 9.60
CA GLY A 96 -2.60 5.08 10.10
C GLY A 96 -1.48 5.19 9.04
N CYS A 97 -1.80 5.20 7.74
CA CYS A 97 -0.83 5.41 6.66
C CYS A 97 -0.11 6.76 6.81
N GLU A 98 -0.83 7.82 7.16
CA GLU A 98 -0.28 9.17 7.29
C GLU A 98 0.77 9.26 8.41
N GLN A 99 0.47 8.67 9.57
CA GLN A 99 1.39 8.63 10.70
C GLN A 99 2.67 7.90 10.32
N LEU A 100 2.55 6.72 9.70
CA LEU A 100 3.69 5.93 9.24
C LEU A 100 4.53 6.72 8.23
N LEU A 101 3.91 7.26 7.18
CA LEU A 101 4.60 8.02 6.14
C LEU A 101 5.29 9.27 6.70
N THR A 102 4.66 9.96 7.66
CA THR A 102 5.26 11.12 8.33
C THR A 102 6.49 10.72 9.14
N THR A 103 6.46 9.58 9.85
CA THR A 103 7.64 9.04 10.56
C THR A 103 8.82 8.80 9.62
N TYR A 104 8.56 8.40 8.38
CA TYR A 104 9.62 8.23 7.39
C TYR A 104 10.07 9.56 6.76
N GLY A 105 9.39 10.68 6.98
CA GLY A 105 9.74 12.00 6.43
C GLY A 105 9.00 12.37 5.14
N PHE A 106 7.82 11.79 4.89
CA PHE A 106 6.93 12.26 3.83
C PHE A 106 6.08 13.45 4.31
N LYS A 107 5.78 14.36 3.38
CA LYS A 107 4.74 15.39 3.50
C LYS A 107 3.54 15.00 2.67
N ILE A 108 2.33 15.37 3.07
CA ILE A 108 1.09 15.00 2.37
C ILE A 108 0.39 16.27 1.86
N PRO A 109 0.89 16.89 0.77
CA PRO A 109 0.43 18.20 0.33
C PRO A 109 -0.94 18.18 -0.37
N LYS A 110 -1.41 17.01 -0.82
CA LYS A 110 -2.64 16.93 -1.60
C LYS A 110 -3.49 15.73 -1.22
N THR A 111 -4.77 16.01 -1.01
CA THR A 111 -5.86 15.05 -0.95
C THR A 111 -6.78 15.34 -2.12
N PHE A 112 -7.26 14.32 -2.83
CA PHE A 112 -8.19 14.47 -3.94
C PHE A 112 -9.17 13.32 -3.96
N VAL A 113 -10.38 13.57 -4.47
CA VAL A 113 -11.41 12.55 -4.66
C VAL A 113 -11.38 12.12 -6.12
N PHE A 114 -11.37 10.82 -6.36
CA PHE A 114 -11.46 10.23 -7.69
C PHE A 114 -12.40 9.04 -7.62
N ASP A 115 -13.45 9.08 -8.45
CA ASP A 115 -14.48 8.04 -8.52
C ASP A 115 -15.09 7.66 -7.15
N GLY A 116 -15.43 8.69 -6.37
CA GLY A 116 -16.00 8.53 -5.02
C GLY A 116 -15.01 8.11 -3.93
N SER A 117 -13.76 7.78 -4.29
CA SER A 117 -12.72 7.36 -3.34
C SER A 117 -11.75 8.50 -3.02
N ILE A 118 -11.25 8.53 -1.79
CA ILE A 118 -10.29 9.54 -1.35
C ILE A 118 -8.89 9.04 -1.64
N TYR A 119 -8.06 9.85 -2.29
CA TYR A 119 -6.65 9.58 -2.52
C TYR A 119 -5.78 10.66 -1.91
N LYS A 120 -4.60 10.27 -1.43
CA LYS A 120 -3.60 11.18 -0.89
C LYS A 120 -2.28 11.04 -1.64
N LEU A 121 -1.65 12.18 -1.94
CA LEU A 121 -0.29 12.26 -2.47
C LEU A 121 0.66 12.56 -1.32
N ALA A 122 1.57 11.63 -1.05
CA ALA A 122 2.70 11.81 -0.16
C ALA A 122 3.97 12.04 -0.99
N ILE A 123 4.76 13.05 -0.61
CA ILE A 123 6.03 13.44 -1.26
C ILE A 123 7.13 13.41 -0.22
N ARG A 124 8.24 12.75 -0.55
CA ARG A 124 9.45 12.71 0.28
C ARG A 124 9.93 14.13 0.54
N GLY A 125 10.09 14.52 1.80
CA GLY A 125 10.74 15.79 2.14
C GLY A 125 12.20 15.76 1.70
N ASN A 126 12.72 16.90 1.21
CA ASN A 126 14.16 17.05 1.01
C ASN A 126 14.86 16.83 2.36
N GLN A 127 15.83 15.93 2.41
CA GLN A 127 16.75 15.91 3.54
C GLN A 127 17.50 17.24 3.51
N VAL A 128 17.35 18.03 4.58
CA VAL A 128 18.27 19.14 4.82
C VAL A 128 19.58 18.45 5.18
N ASN A 129 20.57 18.51 4.28
CA ASN A 129 21.93 18.12 4.62
C ASN A 129 22.36 19.06 5.76
N GLY A 130 22.36 18.53 6.98
CA GLY A 130 23.02 19.18 8.11
C GLY A 130 24.53 19.00 7.93
N GLU A 131 25.12 19.84 7.09
CA GLU A 131 26.56 20.10 7.13
C GLU A 131 26.74 21.29 8.09
N ASN A 132 27.18 20.99 9.31
CA ASN A 132 27.89 21.92 10.18
C ASN A 132 29.39 21.66 10.04
#